data_AF-X1IEL4-F1
#
_entry.id   AF-X1IEL4-F1
#
_cell.length_a   1.000
_cell.length_b   1.000
_cell.length_c   1.000
_cell.angle_alpha   90.00
_cell.angle_beta   90.00
_cell.angle_gamma   90.00
#
_symmetry.space_group_name_H-M   'P 1'
#
loop_
_entity.id
_entity.type
_entity.pdbx_description
1 polymer ?
#
loop_
_entity_poly.entity_id
_entity_poly.type
_entity_poly.pdbx_seq_one_letter_code
_entity_poly.pdbx_strand_id
1 'polypeptide(L)'
;MRILATGEDLDNVLNHLVDFDAEVDPEGKEFSGRLLSIIFEKENQDEINLLAQFSVYTEPVEKNAVKVLSGYYIYQVFENLMRKDMIWLCEDNKITTHSLIREFAYDRLEDNEIAHKEAAIYYEGLAKEKRLEDMHSFEMALHHFIKARGNELKHFKSRMDSLFKGKNVKELIDSNIELTIKRLFYAIKIYPEFLPYFNELGIAYRENNQLDKAIEVLEKAV
;
A
#
# COMPACT_ATOMS: atom_id res chain seq x y z
N MET A 1 -15.81 -14.45 -9.26
CA MET A 1 -14.53 -14.79 -9.89
C MET A 1 -14.81 -15.64 -11.13
N ARG A 2 -15.08 -15.00 -12.27
CA ARG A 2 -15.07 -15.63 -13.59
C ARG A 2 -13.60 -15.78 -14.04
N ILE A 3 -12.89 -16.73 -13.43
CA ILE A 3 -11.49 -17.02 -13.76
C ILE A 3 -11.35 -17.47 -15.22
N LEU A 4 -12.40 -18.05 -15.80
CA LEU A 4 -12.37 -18.66 -17.13
C LEU A 4 -12.98 -17.75 -18.21
N ALA A 5 -12.48 -16.52 -18.33
CA ALA A 5 -12.75 -15.73 -19.54
C ALA A 5 -11.86 -16.12 -20.72
N THR A 6 -10.99 -17.13 -20.55
CA THR A 6 -10.03 -17.60 -21.56
C THR A 6 -10.66 -18.45 -22.67
N GLY A 7 -11.94 -18.81 -22.57
CA GLY A 7 -12.61 -19.65 -23.56
C GLY A 7 -12.14 -21.11 -23.55
N GLU A 8 -11.29 -21.50 -22.59
CA GLU A 8 -10.94 -22.89 -22.34
C GLU A 8 -11.99 -23.58 -21.46
N ASP A 9 -12.17 -24.87 -21.72
CA ASP A 9 -13.01 -25.76 -20.94
C ASP A 9 -12.47 -25.86 -19.51
N LEU A 10 -13.34 -25.65 -18.51
CA LEU A 10 -13.02 -25.80 -17.08
C LEU A 10 -12.41 -27.19 -16.83
N ASP A 11 -12.88 -28.20 -17.56
CA ASP A 11 -12.42 -29.58 -17.44
C ASP A 11 -10.92 -29.70 -17.79
N ASN A 12 -10.41 -28.95 -18.77
CA ASN A 12 -8.98 -28.96 -19.10
C ASN A 12 -8.11 -28.33 -18.02
N VAL A 13 -8.60 -27.31 -17.31
CA VAL A 13 -7.87 -26.70 -16.18
C VAL A 13 -7.87 -27.64 -14.98
N LEU A 14 -9.00 -28.28 -14.70
CA LEU A 14 -9.16 -29.23 -13.60
C LEU A 14 -8.38 -30.53 -13.83
N ASN A 15 -8.26 -31.00 -15.07
CA ASN A 15 -7.50 -32.22 -15.41
C ASN A 15 -6.00 -32.14 -15.10
N HIS A 16 -5.44 -30.93 -14.96
CA HIS A 16 -4.04 -30.71 -14.59
C HIS A 16 -3.85 -30.48 -13.08
N LEU A 17 -4.93 -30.39 -12.30
CA LEU A 17 -4.89 -30.27 -10.85
C LEU A 17 -5.00 -31.66 -10.23
N VAL A 18 -4.06 -32.00 -9.35
CA VAL A 18 -4.23 -33.15 -8.45
C VAL A 18 -5.39 -32.85 -7.51
N ASP A 19 -6.19 -33.87 -7.19
CA ASP A 19 -7.33 -33.75 -6.28
C ASP A 19 -6.92 -33.08 -4.96
N PHE A 20 -7.82 -32.24 -4.45
CA PHE A 20 -7.67 -31.62 -3.14
C PHE A 20 -7.69 -32.68 -2.05
N ASP A 21 -6.62 -32.74 -1.25
CA ASP A 21 -6.52 -33.61 -0.09
C ASP A 21 -6.50 -32.76 1.19
N ALA A 22 -7.61 -32.80 1.93
CA ALA A 22 -7.78 -32.05 3.17
C ALA A 22 -6.95 -32.59 4.34
N GLU A 23 -6.45 -33.83 4.27
CA GLU A 23 -5.54 -34.39 5.28
C GLU A 23 -4.12 -33.83 5.11
N VAL A 24 -3.71 -33.57 3.87
CA VAL A 24 -2.38 -33.06 3.52
C VAL A 24 -2.34 -31.53 3.47
N ASP A 25 -3.40 -30.87 3.01
CA ASP A 25 -3.52 -29.41 2.90
C ASP A 25 -4.82 -28.91 3.58
N PRO A 26 -4.90 -28.93 4.92
CA PRO A 26 -6.14 -28.58 5.65
C PRO A 26 -6.64 -27.16 5.37
N GLU A 27 -5.73 -26.24 5.01
CA GLU A 27 -6.02 -24.84 4.71
C GLU A 27 -6.23 -24.57 3.20
N GLY A 28 -6.01 -25.57 2.34
CA GLY A 28 -6.14 -25.43 0.89
C GLY A 28 -5.12 -24.50 0.24
N LYS A 29 -4.00 -24.21 0.91
CA LYS A 29 -2.98 -23.26 0.44
C LYS A 29 -2.19 -23.80 -0.75
N GLU A 30 -1.78 -25.06 -0.68
CA GLU A 30 -1.04 -25.72 -1.75
C GLU A 30 -1.92 -25.93 -2.98
N PHE A 31 -3.17 -26.37 -2.77
CA PHE A 31 -4.15 -26.49 -3.85
C PHE A 31 -4.42 -25.14 -4.51
N SER A 32 -4.71 -24.09 -3.73
CA SER A 32 -4.98 -22.75 -4.26
C SER A 32 -3.77 -22.15 -4.97
N GLY A 33 -2.56 -22.36 -4.44
CA GLY A 33 -1.31 -21.92 -5.07
C GLY A 33 -1.09 -22.58 -6.44
N ARG A 34 -1.32 -23.89 -6.56
CA ARG A 34 -1.24 -24.61 -7.85
C ARG A 34 -2.28 -24.13 -8.85
N LEU A 35 -3.53 -23.96 -8.40
CA LEU A 35 -4.60 -23.42 -9.25
C LEU A 35 -4.23 -22.04 -9.79
N LEU A 36 -3.76 -21.13 -8.92
CA LEU A 36 -3.33 -19.80 -9.35
C LEU A 36 -2.10 -19.84 -10.26
N SER A 37 -1.16 -20.76 -10.05
CA SER A 37 -0.01 -20.94 -10.96
C SER A 37 -0.48 -21.28 -12.36
N ILE A 38 -1.39 -22.25 -12.50
CA ILE A 38 -1.93 -22.65 -13.80
C ILE A 38 -2.67 -21.50 -14.47
N ILE A 39 -3.45 -20.73 -13.70
CA ILE A 39 -4.17 -19.55 -14.22
C ILE A 39 -3.19 -18.50 -14.73
N PHE A 40 -2.16 -18.17 -13.94
CA PHE A 40 -1.18 -17.14 -14.30
C PHE A 40 -0.28 -17.59 -15.45
N GLU A 41 0.12 -18.87 -15.54
CA GLU A 41 0.96 -19.39 -16.63
C GLU A 41 0.29 -19.27 -18.01
N LYS A 42 -1.04 -19.31 -18.06
CA LYS A 42 -1.82 -19.15 -19.29
C LYS A 42 -2.14 -17.69 -19.63
N GLU A 43 -1.87 -16.78 -18.71
CA GLU A 43 -2.29 -15.40 -18.82
C GLU A 43 -1.33 -14.58 -19.67
N ASN A 44 -1.82 -13.46 -20.21
CA ASN A 44 -0.97 -12.56 -20.99
C ASN A 44 0.08 -11.91 -20.06
N GLN A 45 1.35 -11.91 -20.47
CA GLN A 45 2.45 -11.37 -19.66
C GLN A 45 2.25 -9.91 -19.26
N ASP A 46 1.65 -9.08 -20.13
CA ASP A 46 1.33 -7.68 -19.81
C ASP A 46 0.27 -7.57 -18.71
N GLU A 47 -0.72 -8.49 -18.70
CA GLU A 47 -1.75 -8.58 -17.65
C GLU A 47 -1.13 -9.02 -16.32
N ILE A 48 -0.24 -10.02 -16.33
CA ILE A 48 0.50 -10.47 -15.15
C ILE A 48 1.38 -9.34 -14.61
N ASN A 49 2.11 -8.65 -15.48
CA ASN A 49 2.98 -7.54 -15.09
C ASN A 49 2.19 -6.39 -14.46
N LEU A 50 1.07 -5.99 -15.08
CA LEU A 50 0.20 -4.96 -14.52
C LEU A 50 -0.41 -5.39 -13.19
N LEU A 51 -0.87 -6.64 -13.08
CA LEU A 51 -1.44 -7.18 -11.84
C LEU A 51 -0.39 -7.27 -10.72
N ALA A 52 0.84 -7.67 -11.06
CA ALA A 52 1.98 -7.71 -10.13
C ALA A 52 2.34 -6.30 -9.66
N GLN A 53 2.41 -5.30 -10.55
CA GLN A 53 2.62 -3.91 -10.16
C GLN A 53 1.47 -3.38 -9.30
N PHE A 54 0.22 -3.69 -9.65
CA PHE A 54 -0.97 -3.30 -8.88
C PHE A 54 -1.02 -3.96 -7.50
N SER A 55 -0.40 -5.13 -7.35
CA SER A 55 -0.44 -5.89 -6.09
C SER A 55 0.24 -5.18 -4.91
N VAL A 56 1.04 -4.14 -5.16
CA VAL A 56 1.63 -3.31 -4.11
C VAL A 56 0.56 -2.54 -3.31
N TYR A 57 -0.62 -2.31 -3.89
CA TYR A 57 -1.74 -1.67 -3.21
C TYR A 57 -2.47 -2.69 -2.33
N THR A 58 -2.40 -2.48 -1.01
CA THR A 58 -3.03 -3.39 -0.03
C THR A 58 -4.50 -3.07 0.24
N GLU A 59 -4.99 -1.95 -0.28
CA GLU A 59 -6.33 -1.40 -0.05
C GLU A 59 -6.95 -0.91 -1.37
N PRO A 60 -8.27 -0.68 -1.41
CA PRO A 60 -8.89 -0.09 -2.59
C PRO A 60 -8.36 1.31 -2.89
N VAL A 61 -7.97 1.55 -4.15
CA VAL A 61 -7.41 2.83 -4.62
C VAL A 61 -8.24 3.44 -5.73
N GLU A 62 -8.07 4.74 -5.99
CA GLU A 62 -8.76 5.39 -7.11
C GLU A 62 -8.26 4.86 -8.46
N LYS A 63 -9.11 4.91 -9.51
CA LYS A 63 -8.73 4.43 -10.86
C LYS A 63 -7.47 5.10 -11.43
N ASN A 64 -7.17 6.32 -11.01
CA ASN A 64 -5.97 7.02 -11.45
C ASN A 64 -4.67 6.43 -10.88
N ALA A 65 -4.71 5.61 -9.83
CA ALA A 65 -3.55 4.89 -9.31
C ALA A 65 -2.92 3.96 -10.35
N VAL A 66 -3.72 3.40 -11.26
CA VAL A 66 -3.20 2.56 -12.35
C VAL A 66 -2.41 3.38 -13.37
N LYS A 67 -2.73 4.67 -13.53
CA LYS A 67 -2.08 5.53 -14.53
C LYS A 67 -0.62 5.84 -14.23
N VAL A 68 -0.21 5.71 -12.97
CA VAL A 68 1.17 5.94 -12.55
C VAL A 68 2.04 4.68 -12.65
N LEU A 69 1.43 3.50 -12.86
CA LEU A 69 2.16 2.25 -13.01
C LEU A 69 2.84 2.21 -14.40
N SER A 70 4.11 1.82 -14.47
CA SER A 70 4.87 1.83 -15.73
C SER A 70 4.49 0.67 -16.66
N GLY A 71 4.10 1.03 -17.89
CA GLY A 71 3.85 0.07 -18.98
C GLY A 71 2.91 0.68 -20.03
N TYR A 72 3.26 0.61 -21.31
CA TYR A 72 2.43 1.16 -22.40
C TYR A 72 1.14 0.33 -22.58
N TYR A 73 0.03 1.00 -22.93
CA TYR A 73 -1.32 0.42 -23.18
C TYR A 73 -2.10 -0.13 -21.97
N ILE A 74 -1.94 0.51 -20.81
CA ILE A 74 -2.64 0.19 -19.54
C ILE A 74 -4.15 0.00 -19.72
N TYR A 75 -4.82 0.79 -20.56
CA TYR A 75 -6.30 0.77 -20.59
C TYR A 75 -6.85 -0.59 -21.05
N GLN A 76 -6.32 -1.18 -22.12
CA GLN A 76 -6.85 -2.45 -22.62
C GLN A 76 -6.50 -3.63 -21.71
N VAL A 77 -5.27 -3.65 -21.19
CA VAL A 77 -4.81 -4.66 -20.22
C VAL A 77 -5.63 -4.59 -18.93
N PHE A 78 -5.87 -3.38 -18.41
CA PHE A 78 -6.68 -3.14 -17.23
C PHE A 78 -8.13 -3.58 -17.43
N GLU A 79 -8.75 -3.23 -18.57
CA GLU A 79 -10.12 -3.67 -18.90
C GLU A 79 -10.20 -5.20 -19.03
N ASN A 80 -9.14 -5.87 -19.52
CA ASN A 80 -9.09 -7.33 -19.55
C ASN A 80 -9.07 -7.92 -18.14
N LEU A 81 -8.21 -7.41 -17.25
CA LEU A 81 -8.14 -7.82 -15.85
C LEU A 81 -9.48 -7.59 -15.13
N MET A 82 -10.20 -6.51 -15.46
CA MET A 82 -11.55 -6.29 -14.94
C MET A 82 -12.58 -7.29 -15.45
N ARG A 83 -12.56 -7.60 -16.75
CA ARG A 83 -13.46 -8.61 -17.33
C ARG A 83 -13.24 -10.02 -16.76
N LYS A 84 -12.03 -10.30 -16.28
CA LYS A 84 -11.62 -11.56 -15.65
C LYS A 84 -11.83 -11.59 -14.13
N ASP A 85 -12.42 -10.54 -13.55
CA ASP A 85 -12.57 -10.35 -12.10
C ASP A 85 -11.24 -10.42 -11.31
N MET A 86 -10.08 -10.20 -11.96
CA MET A 86 -8.79 -10.14 -11.27
C MET A 86 -8.60 -8.79 -10.56
N ILE A 87 -9.19 -7.74 -11.13
CA ILE A 87 -9.35 -6.41 -10.53
C ILE A 87 -10.83 -6.05 -10.64
N TRP A 88 -11.44 -5.41 -9.65
CA TRP A 88 -12.83 -4.98 -9.77
C TRP A 88 -13.09 -3.65 -9.08
N LEU A 89 -14.25 -3.06 -9.38
CA LEU A 89 -14.75 -1.84 -8.76
C LEU A 89 -15.53 -2.13 -7.48
N CYS A 90 -15.16 -1.46 -6.40
CA CYS A 90 -15.89 -1.44 -5.15
C CYS A 90 -16.97 -0.35 -5.15
N GLU A 91 -17.84 -0.35 -4.13
CA GLU A 91 -18.98 0.56 -3.99
C GLU A 91 -18.59 2.06 -4.07
N ASP A 92 -17.37 2.41 -3.64
CA ASP A 92 -16.85 3.78 -3.64
C ASP A 92 -16.16 4.21 -4.95
N ASN A 93 -16.41 3.51 -6.08
CA ASN A 93 -15.68 3.69 -7.36
C ASN A 93 -14.17 3.44 -7.32
N LYS A 94 -13.66 2.91 -6.21
CA LYS A 94 -12.28 2.46 -6.05
C LYS A 94 -12.09 1.09 -6.67
N ILE A 95 -10.86 0.79 -7.03
CA ILE A 95 -10.46 -0.49 -7.60
C ILE A 95 -9.66 -1.31 -6.60
N THR A 96 -9.84 -2.62 -6.62
CA THR A 96 -9.10 -3.54 -5.76
C THR A 96 -8.94 -4.91 -6.42
N THR A 97 -8.17 -5.79 -5.80
CA THR A 97 -8.01 -7.18 -6.18
C THR A 97 -8.17 -8.08 -4.96
N HIS A 98 -8.39 -9.38 -5.18
CA HIS A 98 -8.59 -10.33 -4.10
C HIS A 98 -7.27 -10.55 -3.37
N SER A 99 -7.30 -10.64 -2.03
CA SER A 99 -6.07 -10.74 -1.23
C SER A 99 -5.17 -11.91 -1.66
N LEU A 100 -5.77 -13.05 -2.01
CA LEU A 100 -5.03 -14.20 -2.53
C LEU A 100 -4.38 -13.93 -3.91
N ILE A 101 -5.11 -13.28 -4.83
CA ILE A 101 -4.57 -12.91 -6.15
C ILE A 101 -3.43 -11.91 -5.96
N ARG A 102 -3.62 -10.94 -5.06
CA ARG A 102 -2.63 -9.93 -4.72
C ARG A 102 -1.33 -10.57 -4.22
N GLU A 103 -1.42 -11.42 -3.20
CA GLU A 103 -0.24 -12.10 -2.63
C GLU A 103 0.49 -12.90 -3.71
N PHE A 104 -0.27 -13.65 -4.50
CA PHE A 104 0.28 -14.47 -5.57
C PHE A 104 0.94 -13.67 -6.70
N ALA A 105 0.38 -12.50 -7.03
CA ALA A 105 0.93 -11.57 -8.02
C ALA A 105 2.14 -10.80 -7.47
N TYR A 106 2.13 -10.46 -6.18
CA TYR A 106 3.24 -9.77 -5.52
C TYR A 106 4.51 -10.63 -5.49
N ASP A 107 4.37 -11.94 -5.29
CA ASP A 107 5.49 -12.89 -5.36
C ASP A 107 6.16 -12.96 -6.75
N ARG A 108 5.47 -12.49 -7.79
CA ARG A 108 5.95 -12.43 -9.19
C ARG A 108 6.43 -11.05 -9.60
N LEU A 109 6.44 -10.08 -8.67
CA LEU A 109 6.88 -8.73 -8.96
C LEU A 109 8.40 -8.69 -9.13
N GLU A 110 8.88 -8.67 -10.36
CA GLU A 110 10.31 -8.65 -10.70
C GLU A 110 11.00 -7.37 -10.19
N ASP A 111 10.37 -6.21 -10.39
CA ASP A 111 10.88 -4.91 -9.94
C ASP A 111 10.01 -4.30 -8.83
N ASN A 112 10.30 -4.74 -7.61
CA ASN A 112 9.61 -4.28 -6.41
C ASN A 112 9.92 -2.80 -6.09
N GLU A 113 11.10 -2.29 -6.50
CA GLU A 113 11.52 -0.91 -6.23
C GLU A 113 10.74 0.10 -7.08
N ILE A 114 10.60 -0.15 -8.38
CA ILE A 114 9.84 0.72 -9.28
C ILE A 114 8.35 0.76 -8.90
N ALA A 115 7.73 -0.40 -8.68
CA ALA A 115 6.30 -0.45 -8.35
C ALA A 115 5.98 0.27 -7.02
N HIS A 116 6.82 0.08 -6.00
CA HIS A 116 6.67 0.85 -4.76
C HIS A 116 6.94 2.34 -4.97
N LYS A 117 7.92 2.73 -5.78
CA LYS A 117 8.14 4.15 -6.09
C LYS A 117 6.93 4.80 -6.75
N GLU A 118 6.31 4.14 -7.72
CA GLU A 118 5.13 4.65 -8.42
C GLU A 118 3.93 4.82 -7.49
N ALA A 119 3.66 3.80 -6.67
CA ALA A 119 2.65 3.90 -5.63
C ALA A 119 2.97 5.01 -4.61
N ALA A 120 4.24 5.19 -4.24
CA ALA A 120 4.66 6.27 -3.34
C ALA A 120 4.35 7.65 -3.93
N ILE A 121 4.65 7.86 -5.22
CA ILE A 121 4.36 9.11 -5.94
C ILE A 121 2.85 9.39 -6.00
N TYR A 122 2.05 8.36 -6.26
CA TYR A 122 0.59 8.47 -6.27
C TYR A 122 0.04 8.95 -4.92
N TYR A 123 0.40 8.26 -3.84
CA TYR A 123 -0.05 8.61 -2.49
C TYR A 123 0.52 9.96 -2.01
N GLU A 124 1.75 10.31 -2.40
CA GLU A 124 2.31 11.64 -2.13
C GLU A 124 1.49 12.73 -2.85
N GLY A 125 1.03 12.48 -4.07
CA GLY A 125 0.12 13.36 -4.81
C GLY A 125 -1.18 13.62 -4.05
N LEU A 126 -1.86 12.55 -3.63
CA LEU A 126 -3.09 12.65 -2.82
C LEU A 126 -2.87 13.43 -1.52
N ALA A 127 -1.78 13.15 -0.82
CA ALA A 127 -1.44 13.85 0.41
C ALA A 127 -1.23 15.37 0.15
N LYS A 128 -0.56 15.74 -0.93
CA LYS A 128 -0.32 17.15 -1.31
C LYS A 128 -1.58 17.89 -1.69
N GLU A 129 -2.52 17.25 -2.40
CA GLU A 129 -3.80 17.86 -2.77
C GLU A 129 -4.56 18.35 -1.54
N LYS A 130 -4.49 17.60 -0.43
CA LYS A 130 -5.07 17.98 0.87
C LYS A 130 -4.06 18.67 1.79
N ARG A 131 -3.04 19.34 1.24
CA ARG A 131 -2.04 20.11 1.99
C ARG A 131 -1.37 19.33 3.15
N LEU A 132 -1.15 18.03 2.95
CA LEU A 132 -0.56 17.10 3.93
C LEU A 132 -1.37 17.03 5.25
N GLU A 133 -2.69 17.19 5.16
CA GLU A 133 -3.64 16.84 6.23
C GLU A 133 -4.18 15.42 6.06
N ASP A 134 -4.12 14.86 4.85
CA ASP A 134 -4.43 13.45 4.58
C ASP A 134 -3.31 12.54 5.12
N MET A 135 -3.40 12.24 6.41
CA MET A 135 -2.40 11.40 7.07
C MET A 135 -2.37 9.98 6.52
N HIS A 136 -3.49 9.47 6.02
CA HIS A 136 -3.55 8.13 5.46
C HIS A 136 -2.80 8.05 4.13
N SER A 137 -3.04 8.98 3.20
CA SER A 137 -2.27 9.05 1.96
C SER A 137 -0.79 9.30 2.25
N PHE A 138 -0.48 10.15 3.23
CA PHE A 138 0.90 10.38 3.66
C PHE A 138 1.56 9.09 4.20
N GLU A 139 0.85 8.33 5.01
CA GLU A 139 1.30 7.05 5.58
C GLU A 139 1.67 6.05 4.50
N MET A 140 0.79 5.91 3.52
CA MET A 140 1.02 5.04 2.37
C MET A 140 2.22 5.53 1.54
N ALA A 141 2.33 6.84 1.28
CA ALA A 141 3.49 7.39 0.59
C ALA A 141 4.81 7.02 1.31
N LEU A 142 4.86 7.20 2.64
CA LEU A 142 6.03 6.84 3.44
C LEU A 142 6.32 5.33 3.40
N HIS A 143 5.29 4.49 3.58
CA HIS A 143 5.41 3.03 3.49
C HIS A 143 6.07 2.60 2.17
N HIS A 144 5.55 3.13 1.07
CA HIS A 144 6.02 2.82 -0.27
C HIS A 144 7.42 3.39 -0.53
N PHE A 145 7.76 4.61 -0.10
CA PHE A 145 9.13 5.15 -0.22
C PHE A 145 10.16 4.36 0.59
N ILE A 146 9.79 3.81 1.75
CA ILE A 146 10.67 2.92 2.53
C ILE A 146 10.96 1.63 1.74
N LYS A 147 9.93 1.04 1.13
CA LYS A 147 10.07 -0.19 0.34
C LYS A 147 10.75 0.01 -1.00
N ALA A 148 10.59 1.18 -1.62
CA ALA A 148 11.22 1.53 -2.88
C ALA A 148 12.76 1.64 -2.81
N ARG A 149 13.38 1.66 -1.61
CA ARG A 149 14.84 1.81 -1.44
C ARG A 149 15.38 3.06 -2.17
N GLY A 150 16.70 3.21 -2.24
CA GLY A 150 17.35 4.30 -3.00
C GLY A 150 17.29 5.71 -2.37
N ASN A 151 17.48 6.73 -3.21
CA ASN A 151 17.51 8.14 -2.80
C ASN A 151 16.11 8.79 -2.70
N GLU A 152 15.05 8.10 -3.15
CA GLU A 152 13.69 8.64 -3.16
C GLU A 152 13.17 8.94 -1.76
N LEU A 153 13.44 8.06 -0.80
CA LEU A 153 13.13 8.33 0.61
C LEU A 153 13.81 9.60 1.11
N LYS A 154 15.08 9.85 0.74
CA LYS A 154 15.78 11.09 1.13
C LYS A 154 15.12 12.32 0.54
N HIS A 155 14.71 12.25 -0.73
CA HIS A 155 14.00 13.36 -1.37
C HIS A 155 12.61 13.59 -0.75
N PHE A 156 11.87 12.51 -0.44
CA PHE A 156 10.61 12.60 0.30
C PHE A 156 10.82 13.26 1.66
N LYS A 157 11.79 12.79 2.46
CA LYS A 157 12.18 13.38 3.75
C LYS A 157 12.45 14.89 3.62
N SER A 158 13.29 15.29 2.66
CA SER A 158 13.61 16.70 2.42
C SER A 158 12.39 17.55 2.06
N ARG A 159 11.38 17.00 1.36
CA ARG A 159 10.11 17.70 1.09
C ARG A 159 9.27 17.82 2.36
N MET A 160 9.26 16.76 3.18
CA MET A 160 8.49 16.69 4.42
C MET A 160 9.06 17.53 5.55
N ASP A 161 10.35 17.90 5.52
CA ASP A 161 10.95 18.84 6.46
C ASP A 161 10.10 20.11 6.66
N SER A 162 9.50 20.63 5.58
CA SER A 162 8.66 21.83 5.65
C SER A 162 7.34 21.62 6.40
N LEU A 163 6.84 20.38 6.49
CA LEU A 163 5.64 20.02 7.24
C LEU A 163 5.88 20.04 8.75
N PHE A 164 7.10 19.65 9.15
CA PHE A 164 7.47 19.46 10.56
C PHE A 164 8.33 20.62 11.12
N LYS A 165 8.89 21.47 10.26
CA LYS A 165 9.65 22.66 10.69
C LYS A 165 8.73 23.75 11.24
N GLY A 166 8.93 24.04 12.53
CA GLY A 166 8.85 25.42 13.03
C GLY A 166 7.46 25.97 13.35
N LYS A 167 6.46 25.13 13.62
CA LYS A 167 5.24 25.63 14.27
C LYS A 167 5.36 25.45 15.78
N ASN A 168 4.93 26.46 16.52
CA ASN A 168 4.81 26.35 17.97
C ASN A 168 3.84 25.20 18.26
N VAL A 169 4.32 24.13 18.88
CA VAL A 169 3.51 22.92 19.11
C VAL A 169 2.26 23.23 19.92
N LYS A 170 2.32 24.24 20.79
CA LYS A 170 1.13 24.75 21.48
C LYS A 170 0.05 25.26 20.51
N GLU A 171 0.43 26.06 19.52
CA GLU A 171 -0.51 26.58 18.50
C GLU A 171 -1.12 25.43 17.66
N LEU A 172 -0.32 24.41 17.35
CA LEU A 172 -0.79 23.22 16.66
C LEU A 172 -1.77 22.38 17.49
N ILE A 173 -1.47 22.20 18.77
CA ILE A 173 -2.35 21.52 19.74
C ILE A 173 -3.69 22.27 19.83
N ASP A 174 -3.65 23.59 20.01
CA ASP A 174 -4.83 24.44 20.12
C ASP A 174 -5.70 24.38 18.86
N SER A 175 -5.08 24.20 17.68
CA SER A 175 -5.79 24.07 16.41
C SER A 175 -6.40 22.68 16.19
N ASN A 176 -5.60 21.62 16.33
CA ASN A 176 -6.02 20.23 16.13
C ASN A 176 -5.02 19.27 16.79
N ILE A 177 -5.32 18.87 18.02
CA ILE A 177 -4.45 18.01 18.81
C ILE A 177 -4.25 16.61 18.22
N GLU A 178 -5.29 16.00 17.63
CA GLU A 178 -5.20 14.66 17.04
C GLU A 178 -4.30 14.64 15.80
N LEU A 179 -4.43 15.65 14.93
CA LEU A 179 -3.55 15.80 13.77
C LEU A 179 -2.11 16.09 14.19
N THR A 180 -1.93 16.88 15.26
CA THR A 180 -0.61 17.17 15.83
C THR A 180 0.08 15.91 16.34
N ILE A 181 -0.63 15.08 17.10
CA ILE A 181 -0.16 13.76 17.55
C ILE A 181 0.25 12.90 16.35
N LYS A 182 -0.61 12.80 15.32
CA LYS A 182 -0.29 12.01 14.12
C LYS A 182 0.97 12.51 13.42
N ARG A 183 1.09 13.83 13.21
CA ARG A 183 2.27 14.44 12.57
C ARG A 183 3.55 14.15 13.35
N LEU A 184 3.55 14.36 14.67
CA LEU A 184 4.72 14.13 15.52
C LEU A 184 5.10 12.65 15.58
N PHE A 185 4.12 11.75 15.64
CA PHE A 185 4.35 10.31 15.55
C PHE A 185 5.09 9.91 14.26
N TYR A 186 4.69 10.46 13.11
CA TYR A 186 5.42 10.21 11.86
C TYR A 186 6.76 10.91 11.77
N ALA A 187 6.89 12.11 12.34
CA ALA A 187 8.17 12.80 12.43
C ALA A 187 9.21 11.92 13.15
N ILE A 188 8.82 11.25 14.23
CA ILE A 188 9.66 10.27 14.95
C ILE A 188 9.99 9.06 14.07
N LYS A 189 9.03 8.50 13.33
CA LYS A 189 9.31 7.37 12.41
C LYS A 189 10.33 7.74 11.33
N ILE A 190 10.33 8.99 10.89
CA ILE A 190 11.19 9.47 9.81
C ILE A 190 12.57 9.90 10.34
N TYR A 191 12.58 10.54 11.52
CA TYR A 191 13.76 11.11 12.20
C TYR A 191 13.84 10.57 13.63
N PRO A 192 14.08 9.26 13.81
CA PRO A 192 14.11 8.64 15.14
C PRO A 192 15.23 9.19 16.05
N GLU A 193 16.25 9.80 15.47
CA GLU A 193 17.36 10.45 16.18
C GLU A 193 17.02 11.85 16.69
N PHE A 194 15.93 12.47 16.22
CA PHE A 194 15.58 13.85 16.57
C PHE A 194 14.72 13.88 17.84
N LEU A 195 15.40 13.82 19.00
CA LEU A 195 14.79 13.82 20.33
C LEU A 195 13.71 14.89 20.58
N PRO A 196 13.79 16.13 20.02
CA PRO A 196 12.73 17.12 20.22
C PRO A 196 11.34 16.62 19.80
N TYR A 197 11.21 15.78 18.77
CA TYR A 197 9.89 15.25 18.39
C TYR A 197 9.27 14.33 19.44
N PHE A 198 10.09 13.61 20.22
CA PHE A 198 9.59 12.79 21.33
C PHE A 198 9.04 13.67 22.46
N ASN A 199 9.75 14.73 22.81
CA ASN A 199 9.28 15.69 23.82
C ASN A 199 7.94 16.33 23.39
N GLU A 200 7.87 16.82 22.15
CA GLU A 200 6.66 17.45 21.63
C GLU A 200 5.48 16.48 21.51
N LEU A 201 5.73 15.22 21.13
CA LEU A 201 4.68 14.20 21.10
C LEU A 201 4.18 13.85 22.50
N GLY A 202 5.08 13.80 23.49
CA GLY A 202 4.72 13.62 24.89
C GLY A 202 3.82 14.74 25.41
N ILE A 203 4.14 15.99 25.08
CA ILE A 203 3.30 17.15 25.40
C ILE A 203 1.93 17.00 24.73
N ALA A 204 1.88 16.71 23.44
CA ALA A 204 0.61 16.55 22.72
C ALA A 204 -0.26 15.41 23.29
N TYR A 205 0.35 14.28 23.67
CA TYR A 205 -0.39 13.19 24.34
C TYR A 205 -0.93 13.61 25.71
N ARG A 206 -0.14 14.35 26.50
CA ARG A 206 -0.58 14.86 27.80
C ARG A 206 -1.77 15.80 27.65
N GLU A 207 -1.69 16.78 26.73
CA GLU A 207 -2.79 17.72 26.47
C GLU A 207 -4.04 16.99 25.92
N ASN A 208 -3.87 15.81 25.31
CA ASN A 208 -4.96 14.96 24.83
C ASN A 208 -5.46 13.94 25.88
N ASN A 209 -5.05 14.08 27.15
CA ASN A 209 -5.35 13.16 28.25
C ASN A 209 -4.89 11.70 28.04
N GLN A 210 -3.92 11.46 27.16
CA GLN A 210 -3.32 10.14 26.91
C GLN A 210 -2.05 9.96 27.73
N LEU A 211 -2.19 10.00 29.05
CA LEU A 211 -1.05 10.07 30.00
C LEU A 211 -0.08 8.89 29.88
N ASP A 212 -0.59 7.66 29.71
CA ASP A 212 0.26 6.48 29.57
C ASP A 212 1.19 6.57 28.36
N LYS A 213 0.64 7.04 27.22
CA LYS A 213 1.42 7.26 25.99
C LYS A 213 2.40 8.43 26.14
N ALA A 214 2.00 9.47 26.87
CA ALA A 214 2.88 10.61 27.14
C ALA A 214 4.14 10.15 27.91
N ILE A 215 3.96 9.35 28.96
CA ILE A 215 5.06 8.79 29.75
C ILE A 215 5.97 7.92 28.87
N GLU A 216 5.40 6.96 28.15
CA GLU A 216 6.16 6.02 27.29
C GLU A 216 7.05 6.75 26.26
N VAL A 217 6.54 7.83 25.66
CA VAL A 217 7.28 8.58 24.66
C VAL A 217 8.32 9.50 25.30
N LEU A 218 8.01 10.14 26.43
CA LEU A 218 8.95 11.02 27.12
C LEU A 218 10.15 10.27 27.69
N GLU A 219 9.98 9.02 28.10
CA GLU A 219 11.09 8.15 28.52
C GLU A 219 12.11 7.90 27.41
N LYS A 220 11.70 7.99 26.14
CA LYS A 220 12.60 7.85 24.97
C LYS A 220 13.33 9.15 24.62
N ALA A 221 12.99 10.27 25.27
CA ALA A 221 13.56 11.59 24.99
C ALA A 221 14.78 11.94 25.90
N VAL A 222 15.21 11.02 26.77
CA VAL A 222 16.24 11.19 27.80
C VAL A 222 17.42 10.26 27.53
#